data_AF-A0A182S626-F1
#
_entry.id   AF-A0A182S626-F1
#
_cell.length_a   1.000
_cell.length_b   1.000
_cell.length_c   1.000
_cell.angle_alpha   90.00
_cell.angle_beta   90.00
_cell.angle_gamma   90.00
#
_symmetry.space_group_name_H-M   'P 1'
#
loop_
_entity.id
_entity.type
_entity.pdbx_description
1 polymer ?
#
loop_
_entity_poly.entity_id
_entity_poly.type
_entity_poly.pdbx_seq_one_letter_code
_entity_poly.pdbx_strand_id
1 'polypeptide(L)'
;MIDWLRTNGNRTFVPPHQILVYDASGLDVTGAIGPLQEDDNLVLTCEVRGVLAIDTQPSPILPSELLEQMSWFHSVCVHESGTNDDQITQFNQPEPVEASRELQCYMQCMFRMHNVTRPDGELDLIDVYHAIPKQFNSIALKVLFNCHKTIVASEDPCERAYAHHKCWKETEPQHYYLF
;
A
#
# COMPACT_ATOMS: atom_id res chain seq x y z
N MET A 1 27.55 -4.17 37.05
CA MET A 1 27.56 -2.70 36.88
C MET A 1 28.00 -2.42 35.45
N ILE A 2 27.05 -2.37 34.51
CA ILE A 2 27.24 -1.70 33.22
C ILE A 2 25.97 -0.89 33.00
N ASP A 3 26.19 0.40 32.91
CA ASP A 3 25.24 1.51 32.91
C ASP A 3 24.90 1.85 31.45
N TRP A 4 23.62 1.80 31.09
CA TRP A 4 23.11 2.37 29.83
C TRP A 4 21.75 3.03 30.08
N LEU A 5 21.69 3.98 31.01
CA LEU A 5 20.60 4.96 31.06
C LEU A 5 21.12 6.36 30.69
N ARG A 6 21.32 6.59 29.39
CA ARG A 6 21.03 7.85 28.68
C ARG A 6 21.57 7.81 27.24
N THR A 7 20.67 7.88 26.26
CA THR A 7 20.67 8.91 25.21
C THR A 7 19.40 8.82 24.34
N ASN A 8 18.72 9.96 24.22
CA ASN A 8 17.88 10.41 23.10
C ASN A 8 16.82 9.46 22.49
N GLY A 9 15.56 9.70 22.85
CA GLY A 9 14.54 10.10 21.87
C GLY A 9 14.00 9.10 20.85
N ASN A 10 14.51 7.87 20.72
CA ASN A 10 13.93 6.87 19.83
C ASN A 10 12.99 5.93 20.59
N ARG A 11 11.70 6.23 20.51
CA ARG A 11 10.64 5.32 20.95
C ARG A 11 10.59 4.16 19.96
N THR A 12 11.04 2.98 20.37
CA THR A 12 10.84 1.75 19.61
C THR A 12 9.36 1.40 19.62
N PHE A 13 8.73 1.35 18.45
CA PHE A 13 7.36 0.85 18.30
C PHE A 13 7.45 -0.66 18.06
N VAL A 14 7.01 -1.45 19.04
CA VAL A 14 6.94 -2.91 18.92
C VAL A 14 5.53 -3.24 18.41
N PRO A 15 5.36 -3.69 17.16
CA PRO A 15 4.05 -4.11 16.66
C PRO A 15 3.61 -5.38 17.41
N PRO A 16 2.30 -5.57 17.66
CA PRO A 16 1.81 -6.65 18.51
C PRO A 16 1.86 -7.99 17.78
N HIS A 17 3.03 -8.61 17.70
CA HIS A 17 3.15 -9.97 17.19
C HIS A 17 3.46 -10.90 18.35
N GLN A 18 2.43 -11.68 18.71
CA GLN A 18 2.41 -12.93 19.48
C GLN A 18 3.46 -13.07 20.59
N ILE A 19 3.01 -13.00 21.85
CA ILE A 19 3.81 -13.41 23.00
C ILE A 19 4.14 -14.89 22.84
N LEU A 20 5.41 -15.21 22.56
CA LEU A 20 5.94 -16.56 22.61
C LEU A 20 6.39 -16.86 24.04
N VAL A 21 5.92 -17.98 24.59
CA VAL A 21 6.16 -18.36 25.98
C VAL A 21 7.00 -19.64 25.99
N TYR A 22 8.13 -19.63 26.70
CA TYR A 22 9.01 -20.80 26.81
C TYR A 22 9.13 -21.27 28.26
N ASP A 23 9.33 -22.57 28.46
CA ASP A 23 9.71 -23.12 29.76
C ASP A 23 11.22 -23.01 30.03
N ALA A 24 11.65 -23.40 31.24
CA ALA A 24 13.06 -23.34 31.64
C ALA A 24 14.00 -24.27 30.84
N SER A 25 13.46 -25.21 30.05
CA SER A 25 14.22 -26.05 29.12
C SER A 25 14.36 -25.45 27.72
N GLY A 26 13.68 -24.32 27.46
CA GLY A 26 13.63 -23.65 26.17
C GLY A 26 12.57 -24.19 25.22
N LEU A 27 11.59 -24.96 25.72
CA LEU A 27 10.48 -25.48 24.92
C LEU A 27 9.39 -24.43 24.77
N ASP A 28 8.91 -24.22 23.54
CA ASP A 28 7.78 -23.34 23.24
C ASP A 28 6.48 -23.95 23.78
N VAL A 29 5.81 -23.24 24.69
CA VAL A 29 4.54 -23.61 25.32
C VAL A 29 3.40 -22.68 24.90
N THR A 30 3.57 -21.91 23.83
CA THR A 30 2.55 -21.01 23.28
C THR A 30 1.34 -21.82 22.80
N GLY A 31 0.26 -21.83 23.60
CA GLY A 31 -0.99 -22.54 23.28
C GLY A 31 -1.23 -23.86 24.05
N ALA A 32 -0.41 -24.19 25.04
CA ALA A 32 -0.69 -25.34 25.92
C ALA A 32 -2.00 -25.12 26.72
N ILE A 33 -2.97 -26.04 26.56
CA ILE A 33 -4.20 -26.09 27.38
C ILE A 33 -3.97 -27.11 28.50
N GLY A 34 -3.39 -26.64 29.61
CA GLY A 34 -3.07 -27.40 30.81
C GLY A 34 -2.66 -26.46 31.95
N PRO A 35 -2.68 -26.89 33.23
CA PRO A 35 -2.49 -25.98 34.34
C PRO A 35 -1.02 -25.55 34.42
N LEU A 36 -0.72 -24.34 33.94
CA LEU A 36 0.44 -23.58 34.40
C LEU A 36 0.26 -23.39 35.92
N GLN A 37 1.22 -23.88 36.72
CA GLN A 37 1.12 -23.81 38.18
C GLN A 37 1.78 -22.52 38.68
N GLU A 38 1.27 -22.00 39.80
CA GLU A 38 1.81 -20.83 40.50
C GLU A 38 3.16 -21.23 41.13
N ASP A 39 4.22 -21.34 40.32
CA ASP A 39 5.65 -21.49 40.65
C ASP A 39 6.54 -21.80 39.41
N ASP A 40 5.97 -21.88 38.20
CA ASP A 40 6.72 -22.18 36.97
C ASP A 40 7.63 -21.00 36.52
N ASN A 41 8.91 -21.29 36.25
CA ASN A 41 9.86 -20.33 35.69
C ASN A 41 9.67 -20.20 34.17
N LEU A 42 8.94 -19.17 33.76
CA LEU A 42 8.66 -18.87 32.36
C LEU A 42 9.63 -17.83 31.80
N VAL A 43 10.13 -18.07 30.59
CA VAL A 43 11.01 -17.14 29.88
C VAL A 43 10.23 -16.48 28.75
N LEU A 44 10.13 -15.16 28.81
CA LEU A 44 9.53 -14.32 27.76
C LEU A 44 10.64 -13.85 26.82
N THR A 45 10.60 -14.30 25.57
CA THR A 45 11.58 -13.90 24.56
C THR A 45 10.93 -12.91 23.60
N CYS A 46 11.48 -11.71 23.51
CA CYS A 46 11.04 -10.70 22.55
C CYS A 46 12.02 -10.69 21.36
N GLU A 47 11.62 -11.26 20.22
CA GLU A 47 12.39 -11.14 18.98
C GLU A 47 12.19 -9.74 18.37
N VAL A 48 13.24 -8.92 18.41
CA VAL A 48 13.28 -7.65 17.67
C VAL A 48 13.65 -7.96 16.22
N ARG A 49 12.68 -8.21 15.36
CA ARG A 49 12.92 -8.33 13.92
C ARG A 49 13.15 -6.93 13.34
N GLY A 50 14.42 -6.57 13.15
CA GLY A 50 14.79 -5.35 12.46
C GLY A 50 14.48 -5.48 10.97
N VAL A 51 13.41 -4.84 10.52
CA VAL A 51 13.19 -4.58 9.10
C VAL A 51 13.98 -3.31 8.78
N LEU A 52 14.83 -3.34 7.75
CA LEU A 52 15.40 -2.12 7.18
C LEU A 52 14.23 -1.31 6.62
N ALA A 53 13.76 -0.34 7.40
CA ALA A 53 12.85 0.68 6.91
C ALA A 53 13.65 1.50 5.88
N ILE A 54 13.49 1.17 4.60
CA ILE A 54 13.61 2.17 3.55
C ILE A 54 12.61 3.25 3.96
N ASP A 55 13.06 4.49 4.03
CA ASP A 55 12.43 5.66 4.66
C ASP A 55 11.06 6.03 4.06
N THR A 56 10.10 5.11 4.17
CA THR A 56 8.68 5.30 3.94
C THR A 56 8.09 5.27 5.34
N GLN A 57 8.12 6.44 6.00
CA GLN A 57 7.18 6.66 7.08
C GLN A 57 5.80 6.23 6.58
N PRO A 58 5.02 5.42 7.33
CA PRO A 58 3.61 5.28 7.04
C PRO A 58 3.06 6.70 7.02
N SER A 59 2.65 7.17 5.85
CA SER A 59 2.16 8.53 5.71
C SER A 59 1.04 8.68 6.74
N PRO A 60 1.11 9.62 7.70
CA PRO A 60 0.12 9.75 8.79
C PRO A 60 -1.29 10.12 8.29
N ILE A 61 -1.48 10.08 6.98
CA ILE A 61 -2.60 10.56 6.16
C ILE A 61 -3.52 9.41 5.73
N LEU A 62 -3.03 8.16 5.72
CA LEU A 62 -3.81 6.99 5.25
C LEU A 62 -4.04 5.99 6.41
N PRO A 63 -5.28 5.60 6.72
CA PRO A 63 -5.59 4.57 7.71
C PRO A 63 -4.90 3.24 7.38
N SER A 64 -4.51 2.46 8.39
CA SER A 64 -3.79 1.18 8.22
C SER A 64 -4.57 0.19 7.34
N GLU A 65 -5.88 0.11 7.50
CA GLU A 65 -6.77 -0.74 6.69
C GLU A 65 -6.70 -0.38 5.19
N LEU A 66 -6.64 0.91 4.85
CA LEU A 66 -6.51 1.35 3.47
C LEU A 66 -5.15 0.96 2.89
N LEU A 67 -4.07 1.08 3.68
CA LEU A 67 -2.73 0.69 3.26
C LEU A 67 -2.62 -0.83 3.04
N GLU A 68 -3.21 -1.64 3.92
CA GLU A 68 -3.27 -3.10 3.78
C GLU A 68 -4.04 -3.50 2.53
N GLN A 69 -5.19 -2.86 2.27
CA GLN A 69 -5.96 -3.10 1.06
C GLN A 69 -5.17 -2.75 -0.21
N MET A 70 -4.51 -1.58 -0.25
CA MET A 70 -3.69 -1.18 -1.40
C MET A 70 -2.50 -2.11 -1.60
N SER A 71 -1.86 -2.59 -0.53
CA SER A 71 -0.79 -3.57 -0.61
C SER A 71 -1.26 -4.88 -1.24
N TRP A 72 -2.46 -5.36 -0.88
CA TRP A 72 -3.03 -6.54 -1.49
C TRP A 72 -3.36 -6.33 -2.99
N PHE A 73 -3.98 -5.19 -3.35
CA PHE A 73 -4.27 -4.86 -4.74
C PHE A 73 -2.99 -4.79 -5.58
N HIS A 74 -1.99 -4.08 -5.08
CA HIS A 74 -0.68 -3.97 -5.70
C HIS A 74 -0.07 -5.35 -5.97
N SER A 75 -0.04 -6.23 -4.96
CA SER A 75 0.55 -7.57 -5.11
C SER A 75 -0.14 -8.41 -6.19
N VAL A 76 -1.47 -8.36 -6.26
CA VAL A 76 -2.24 -9.04 -7.31
C VAL A 76 -1.90 -8.44 -8.68
N CYS A 77 -1.92 -7.11 -8.80
CA CYS A 77 -1.77 -6.44 -10.08
C CYS A 77 -0.36 -6.51 -10.64
N VAL A 78 0.69 -6.48 -9.80
CA VAL A 78 2.07 -6.72 -10.23
C VAL A 78 2.21 -8.12 -10.83
N HIS A 79 1.68 -9.13 -10.14
CA HIS A 79 1.72 -10.50 -10.61
C HIS A 79 0.96 -10.71 -11.92
N GLU A 80 -0.26 -10.16 -12.03
CA GLU A 80 -1.10 -10.34 -13.22
C GLU A 80 -0.56 -9.61 -14.45
N SER A 81 -0.03 -8.39 -14.30
CA SER A 81 0.38 -7.58 -15.43
C SER A 81 1.81 -7.87 -15.88
N GLY A 82 2.63 -8.48 -15.02
CA GLY A 82 4.05 -8.72 -15.27
C GLY A 82 4.93 -7.47 -15.13
N THR A 83 4.41 -6.38 -14.53
CA THR A 83 5.22 -5.20 -14.20
C THR A 83 6.12 -5.45 -13.00
N ASN A 84 6.87 -4.44 -12.57
CA ASN A 84 7.69 -4.49 -11.36
C ASN A 84 7.69 -3.13 -10.64
N ASP A 85 8.16 -3.15 -9.40
CA ASP A 85 8.20 -1.97 -8.53
C ASP A 85 9.08 -0.84 -9.06
N ASP A 86 10.13 -1.15 -9.83
CA ASP A 86 11.00 -0.13 -10.42
C ASP A 86 10.24 0.70 -11.46
N GLN A 87 9.39 0.06 -12.27
CA GLN A 87 8.55 0.75 -13.25
C GLN A 87 7.49 1.63 -12.58
N ILE A 88 6.86 1.15 -11.51
CA ILE A 88 5.88 1.93 -10.72
C ILE A 88 6.58 3.12 -10.06
N THR A 89 7.72 2.88 -9.42
CA THR A 89 8.52 3.91 -8.76
C THR A 89 9.00 4.96 -9.75
N GLN A 90 9.45 4.55 -10.94
CA GLN A 90 9.85 5.46 -12.00
C GLN A 90 8.66 6.28 -12.51
N PHE A 91 7.49 5.67 -12.66
CA PHE A 91 6.29 6.40 -13.08
C PHE A 91 5.82 7.42 -12.03
N ASN A 92 6.12 7.22 -10.75
CA ASN A 92 5.82 8.17 -9.68
C ASN A 92 6.81 9.35 -9.59
N GLN A 93 7.94 9.31 -10.32
CA GLN A 93 8.89 10.44 -10.36
C GLN A 93 8.31 11.66 -11.10
N PRO A 94 8.77 12.89 -10.82
CA PRO A 94 8.24 14.10 -11.45
C PRO A 94 8.47 14.15 -12.97
N GLU A 95 9.48 13.45 -13.48
CA GLU A 95 9.76 13.42 -14.91
C GLU A 95 8.63 12.73 -15.71
N PRO A 96 8.29 13.24 -16.90
CA PRO A 96 7.41 12.54 -17.82
C PRO A 96 8.06 11.23 -18.28
N VAL A 97 7.37 10.12 -18.03
CA VAL A 97 7.80 8.78 -18.44
C VAL A 97 6.62 8.08 -19.07
N GLU A 98 6.83 7.52 -20.26
CA GLU A 98 5.83 6.68 -20.91
C GLU A 98 5.78 5.30 -20.25
N ALA A 99 4.57 4.83 -19.94
CA ALA A 99 4.38 3.54 -19.30
C ALA A 99 4.58 2.38 -20.29
N SER A 100 5.31 1.33 -19.88
CA SER A 100 5.39 0.08 -20.64
C SER A 100 4.03 -0.62 -20.69
N ARG A 101 3.86 -1.58 -21.61
CA ARG A 101 2.61 -2.33 -21.76
C ARG A 101 2.15 -2.96 -20.43
N GLU A 102 3.08 -3.55 -19.69
CA GLU A 102 2.86 -4.23 -18.42
C GLU A 102 2.38 -3.23 -17.35
N LEU A 103 2.95 -2.02 -17.32
CA LEU A 103 2.55 -0.97 -16.38
C LEU A 103 1.18 -0.35 -16.75
N GLN A 104 0.87 -0.24 -18.04
CA GLN A 104 -0.47 0.18 -18.46
C GLN A 104 -1.53 -0.83 -18.01
N CYS A 105 -1.25 -2.12 -18.15
CA CYS A 105 -2.15 -3.17 -17.69
C CYS A 105 -2.20 -3.31 -16.16
N TYR A 106 -1.13 -2.92 -15.45
CA TYR A 106 -1.15 -2.74 -13.99
C TYR A 106 -2.19 -1.69 -13.58
N MET A 107 -2.19 -0.52 -14.22
CA MET A 107 -3.16 0.55 -13.96
C MET A 107 -4.61 0.08 -14.20
N GLN A 108 -4.84 -0.66 -15.28
CA GLN A 108 -6.16 -1.23 -15.55
C GLN A 108 -6.57 -2.28 -14.51
N CYS A 109 -5.63 -3.11 -14.05
CA CYS A 109 -5.89 -4.05 -12.96
C CYS A 109 -6.32 -3.31 -11.69
N MET A 110 -5.64 -2.21 -11.33
CA MET A 110 -6.00 -1.40 -10.16
C MET A 110 -7.43 -0.86 -10.25
N PHE A 111 -7.87 -0.36 -11.42
CA PHE A 111 -9.26 0.05 -11.61
C PHE A 111 -10.25 -1.11 -11.44
N ARG A 112 -9.91 -2.30 -11.93
CA ARG A 112 -10.72 -3.50 -11.74
C ARG A 112 -10.80 -3.92 -10.28
N MET A 113 -9.69 -3.84 -9.52
CA MET A 113 -9.67 -4.16 -8.09
C MET A 113 -10.56 -3.21 -7.26
N HIS A 114 -10.63 -1.94 -7.66
CA HIS A 114 -11.55 -0.96 -7.08
C HIS A 114 -13.00 -1.08 -7.59
N ASN A 115 -13.25 -1.93 -8.59
CA ASN A 115 -14.55 -2.13 -9.21
C ASN A 115 -15.17 -0.82 -9.76
N VAL A 116 -14.32 0.03 -10.36
CA VAL A 116 -14.70 1.35 -10.90
C VAL A 116 -14.82 1.37 -12.44
N THR A 117 -14.73 0.20 -13.07
CA THR A 117 -14.86 0.05 -14.52
C THR A 117 -16.24 -0.52 -14.85
N ARG A 118 -16.94 0.13 -15.77
CA ARG A 118 -18.23 -0.31 -16.30
C ARG A 118 -18.10 -1.57 -17.16
N PRO A 119 -19.22 -2.26 -17.45
CA PRO A 119 -19.21 -3.46 -18.30
C PRO A 119 -18.71 -3.24 -19.73
N ASP A 120 -18.80 -2.01 -20.26
CA ASP A 120 -18.25 -1.63 -21.57
C ASP A 120 -16.74 -1.37 -21.53
N GLY A 121 -16.12 -1.42 -20.35
CA GLY A 121 -14.70 -1.22 -20.14
C GLY A 121 -14.31 0.26 -19.96
N GLU A 122 -15.26 1.18 -19.86
CA GLU A 122 -15.03 2.59 -19.53
C GLU A 122 -15.01 2.81 -18.01
N LEU A 123 -14.29 3.84 -17.54
CA LEU A 123 -14.32 4.18 -16.12
C LEU A 123 -15.64 4.85 -15.73
N ASP A 124 -16.24 4.38 -14.64
CA ASP A 124 -17.30 5.11 -13.96
C ASP A 124 -16.68 6.21 -13.08
N LEU A 125 -16.69 7.44 -13.58
CA LEU A 125 -16.09 8.57 -12.87
C LEU A 125 -16.76 8.84 -11.51
N ILE A 126 -18.01 8.40 -11.30
CA ILE A 126 -18.70 8.52 -10.02
C ILE A 126 -18.12 7.50 -9.03
N ASP A 127 -17.89 6.26 -9.46
CA ASP A 127 -17.30 5.23 -8.61
C ASP A 127 -15.82 5.52 -8.33
N VAL A 128 -15.08 6.04 -9.32
CA VAL A 128 -13.72 6.55 -9.12
C VAL A 128 -13.71 7.64 -8.03
N TYR A 129 -14.64 8.59 -8.09
CA TYR A 129 -14.74 9.65 -7.08
C TYR A 129 -15.00 9.08 -5.68
N HIS A 130 -15.87 8.06 -5.55
CA HIS A 130 -16.16 7.42 -4.27
C HIS A 130 -15.03 6.53 -3.75
N ALA A 131 -14.17 5.99 -4.62
CA ALA A 131 -13.00 5.23 -4.23
C ALA A 131 -11.87 6.10 -3.64
N ILE A 132 -11.89 7.42 -3.91
CA ILE A 132 -10.88 8.36 -3.41
C ILE A 132 -11.23 8.79 -1.97
N PRO A 133 -10.25 8.81 -1.04
CA PRO A 133 -10.49 9.30 0.31
C PRO A 133 -11.04 10.74 0.34
N LYS A 134 -12.06 10.97 1.17
CA LYS A 134 -12.85 12.23 1.17
C LYS A 134 -12.03 13.52 1.32
N GLN A 135 -10.88 13.45 1.99
CA GLN A 135 -9.98 14.59 2.16
C GLN A 135 -9.39 15.11 0.83
N PHE A 136 -9.41 14.30 -0.23
CA PHE A 136 -8.95 14.68 -1.56
C PHE A 136 -10.09 15.02 -2.53
N ASN A 137 -11.34 15.18 -2.05
CA ASN A 137 -12.51 15.40 -2.91
C ASN A 137 -12.37 16.58 -3.88
N SER A 138 -11.82 17.72 -3.44
CA SER A 138 -11.63 18.90 -4.31
C SER A 138 -10.63 18.63 -5.44
N ILE A 139 -9.55 17.91 -5.11
CA ILE A 139 -8.50 17.49 -6.05
C ILE A 139 -9.09 16.47 -7.03
N ALA A 140 -9.82 15.47 -6.55
CA ALA A 140 -10.51 14.47 -7.36
C ALA A 140 -11.46 15.13 -8.36
N LEU A 141 -12.31 16.07 -7.93
CA LEU A 141 -13.23 16.77 -8.82
C LEU A 141 -12.49 17.56 -9.91
N LYS A 142 -11.40 18.25 -9.56
CA LYS A 142 -10.58 18.98 -10.55
C LYS A 142 -9.99 18.02 -11.60
N VAL A 143 -9.42 16.91 -11.16
CA VAL A 143 -8.79 15.91 -12.03
C VAL A 143 -9.83 15.24 -12.94
N LEU A 144 -10.93 14.75 -12.37
CA LEU A 144 -12.00 14.11 -13.16
C LEU A 144 -12.61 15.09 -14.16
N PHE A 145 -12.83 16.35 -13.76
CA PHE A 145 -13.34 17.38 -14.66
C PHE A 145 -12.37 17.72 -15.79
N ASN A 146 -11.06 17.79 -15.54
CA ASN A 146 -10.10 18.13 -16.59
C ASN A 146 -9.81 16.95 -17.53
N CYS A 147 -9.82 15.72 -17.01
CA CYS A 147 -9.40 14.55 -17.77
C CYS A 147 -10.51 13.86 -18.56
N HIS A 148 -11.79 14.02 -18.20
CA HIS A 148 -12.88 13.34 -18.91
C HIS A 148 -13.02 13.75 -20.39
N LYS A 149 -12.54 14.94 -20.78
CA LYS A 149 -12.64 15.45 -22.16
C LYS A 149 -11.40 15.21 -23.01
N THR A 150 -10.26 14.98 -22.36
CA THR A 150 -8.95 14.99 -23.00
C THR A 150 -8.47 13.60 -23.37
N ILE A 151 -9.07 12.56 -22.80
CA ILE A 151 -8.70 11.18 -23.04
C ILE A 151 -9.31 10.73 -24.36
N VAL A 152 -8.44 10.29 -25.28
CA VAL A 152 -8.84 9.71 -26.55
C VAL A 152 -9.37 8.32 -26.28
N ALA A 153 -10.54 8.00 -26.86
CA ALA A 153 -11.08 6.65 -26.81
C ALA A 153 -10.09 5.66 -27.45
N SER A 154 -9.64 4.69 -26.66
CA SER A 154 -8.89 3.51 -27.15
C SER A 154 -9.75 2.28 -26.94
N GLU A 155 -9.68 1.31 -27.86
CA GLU A 155 -10.34 0.00 -27.67
C GLU A 155 -9.59 -0.85 -26.65
N ASP A 156 -8.31 -0.54 -26.38
CA ASP A 156 -7.48 -1.27 -25.44
C ASP A 156 -7.69 -0.77 -23.99
N PRO A 157 -8.18 -1.63 -23.07
CA PRO A 157 -8.42 -1.24 -21.68
C PRO A 157 -7.16 -0.76 -20.93
N CYS A 158 -5.98 -1.31 -21.23
CA CYS A 158 -4.74 -0.91 -20.59
C CYS A 158 -4.33 0.49 -21.06
N GLU A 159 -4.45 0.78 -22.35
CA GLU A 159 -4.16 2.12 -22.88
C GLU A 159 -5.12 3.17 -22.33
N ARG A 160 -6.42 2.83 -22.21
CA ARG A 160 -7.40 3.71 -21.56
C ARG A 160 -7.01 4.02 -20.12
N ALA A 161 -6.67 3.00 -19.33
CA ALA A 161 -6.28 3.19 -17.95
C ALA A 161 -5.04 4.08 -17.82
N TYR A 162 -4.05 3.86 -18.67
CA TYR A 162 -2.85 4.70 -18.75
C TYR A 162 -3.16 6.15 -19.08
N ALA A 163 -4.03 6.41 -20.06
CA ALA A 163 -4.42 7.77 -20.42
C ALA A 163 -5.05 8.53 -19.24
N HIS A 164 -5.86 7.86 -18.42
CA HIS A 164 -6.39 8.42 -17.18
C HIS A 164 -5.27 8.77 -16.20
N HIS A 165 -4.43 7.80 -15.83
CA HIS A 165 -3.36 7.99 -14.86
C HIS A 165 -2.36 9.07 -15.31
N LYS A 166 -2.00 9.12 -16.59
CA LYS A 166 -1.16 10.17 -17.17
C LYS A 166 -1.77 11.55 -16.99
N CYS A 167 -3.04 11.74 -17.38
CA CYS A 167 -3.72 13.01 -17.23
C CYS A 167 -3.86 13.44 -15.75
N TRP A 168 -4.10 12.48 -14.85
CA TRP A 168 -4.20 12.74 -13.42
C TRP A 168 -2.88 13.23 -12.84
N LYS A 169 -1.78 12.55 -13.19
CA LYS A 169 -0.42 12.94 -12.81
C LYS A 169 -0.06 14.33 -13.35
N GLU A 170 -0.39 14.64 -14.60
CA GLU A 170 -0.10 15.94 -15.21
C GLU A 170 -0.94 17.07 -14.58
N THR A 171 -2.17 16.79 -14.16
CA THR A 171 -3.09 17.79 -13.59
C THR A 171 -2.79 18.11 -12.11
N GLU A 172 -2.44 17.10 -11.32
CA GLU A 172 -2.23 17.18 -9.87
C GLU A 172 -1.01 16.35 -9.43
N PRO A 173 0.22 16.67 -9.89
CA PRO A 173 1.41 15.86 -9.65
C PRO A 173 1.77 15.69 -8.17
N GLN A 174 1.44 16.69 -7.33
CA GLN A 174 1.70 16.64 -5.88
C GLN A 174 0.75 15.71 -5.13
N HIS A 175 -0.39 15.38 -5.73
CA HIS A 175 -1.43 14.55 -5.13
C HIS A 175 -1.63 13.23 -5.87
N TYR A 176 -0.83 12.98 -6.91
CA TYR A 176 -0.86 11.74 -7.67
C TYR A 176 0.14 10.74 -7.12
N TYR A 177 -0.30 9.51 -6.93
CA TYR A 177 0.55 8.38 -6.59
C TYR A 177 -0.05 7.12 -7.20
N LEU A 178 0.76 6.35 -7.91
CA LEU A 178 0.44 5.00 -8.34
C LEU A 178 0.92 4.05 -7.25
N PHE A 179 -0.02 3.44 -6.53
CA PHE A 179 0.26 2.40 -5.53
C PHE A 179 0.91 1.20 -6.18
#